data_AF-A0AAN8PQ40-F1
#
_entry.id   AF-A0AAN8PQ40-F1
#
_cell.length_a   1.000
_cell.length_b   1.000
_cell.length_c   1.000
_cell.angle_alpha   90.00
_cell.angle_beta   90.00
_cell.angle_gamma   90.00
#
_symmetry.space_group_name_H-M   'P 1'
#
loop_
_entity.id
_entity.type
_entity.pdbx_description
1 polymer ?
#
loop_
_entity_poly.entity_id
_entity_poly.type
_entity_poly.pdbx_seq_one_letter_code
_entity_poly.pdbx_strand_id
1 'polypeptide(L)'
;MFMVESSCFQLNNIYYVWYPKHRLVCCRRTTRAEVAQVTLINSTDGECAVAAQVSAISKALHQMTTVVLAENSVTGDILRCDVIVSKIARLEVETTTRVLYLEDSPDELIAKGYDSDGNCFTSLDGFAFEWSLVSDTDIGHAVVDAHNILRIKRYKDSHYTTPDQIAPLEEKGLQGYSILVEGIRTGSAKVSTRLRDPVYKVSCKNQLT
;
A
#
# COMPACT_ATOMS: atom_id res chain seq x y z
N MET A 1 5.74 -5.62 11.65
CA MET A 1 5.19 -4.42 10.97
C MET A 1 3.76 -4.76 10.59
N PHE A 2 2.79 -3.98 11.05
CA PHE A 2 1.35 -4.28 10.98
C PHE A 2 0.62 -3.11 10.31
N MET A 3 -0.53 -3.37 9.68
CA MET A 3 -1.19 -2.43 8.76
C MET A 3 -2.59 -2.04 9.21
N VAL A 4 -2.97 -0.78 8.91
CA VAL A 4 -4.26 -0.20 9.27
C VAL A 4 -5.35 -0.67 8.31
N GLU A 5 -6.44 -1.19 8.84
CA GLU A 5 -7.77 -1.28 8.26
C GLU A 5 -8.61 -0.16 8.90
N SER A 6 -9.21 0.72 8.08
CA SER A 6 -10.13 1.74 8.59
C SER A 6 -11.49 1.60 7.92
N SER A 7 -12.54 1.56 8.72
CA SER A 7 -13.90 1.85 8.29
C SER A 7 -14.15 3.34 8.41
N CYS A 8 -13.58 4.13 7.50
CA CYS A 8 -14.02 5.49 7.19
C CYS A 8 -14.13 5.58 5.67
N PHE A 9 -15.25 6.09 5.16
CA PHE A 9 -15.72 5.97 3.77
C PHE A 9 -14.61 6.00 2.71
N GLN A 10 -14.61 4.99 1.82
CA GLN A 10 -13.75 4.88 0.65
C GLN A 10 -13.83 6.13 -0.22
N LEU A 11 -12.67 6.70 -0.55
CA LEU A 11 -12.27 7.09 -1.91
C LEU A 11 -10.77 7.46 -1.89
N ASN A 12 -9.99 6.65 -2.63
CA ASN A 12 -8.57 6.77 -2.98
C ASN A 12 -7.52 6.41 -1.92
N ASN A 13 -6.58 5.57 -2.38
CA ASN A 13 -5.38 5.09 -1.71
C ASN A 13 -4.66 6.21 -0.96
N ILE A 14 -4.07 5.86 0.20
CA ILE A 14 -3.44 6.73 1.20
C ILE A 14 -4.47 7.33 2.16
N TYR A 15 -4.23 7.21 3.48
CA TYR A 15 -5.03 7.89 4.50
C TYR A 15 -4.89 9.41 4.42
N TYR A 16 -5.68 10.03 3.57
CA TYR A 16 -6.18 11.38 3.81
C TYR A 16 -7.41 11.24 4.69
N VAL A 17 -7.38 11.82 5.90
CA VAL A 17 -8.64 12.25 6.53
C VAL A 17 -9.24 13.31 5.59
N TRP A 18 -10.48 13.06 5.16
CA TRP A 18 -11.14 13.66 4.00
C TRP A 18 -11.50 15.16 4.13
N TYR A 19 -11.73 15.81 2.96
CA TYR A 19 -11.97 17.25 2.68
C TYR A 19 -13.44 17.72 2.88
N PRO A 20 -13.73 19.01 3.17
CA PRO A 20 -13.74 20.09 2.16
C PRO A 20 -12.93 21.33 2.56
N LYS A 21 -12.63 22.15 1.54
CA LYS A 21 -11.98 23.47 1.63
C LYS A 21 -12.38 24.25 2.90
N HIS A 22 -11.38 24.65 3.69
CA HIS A 22 -11.48 25.61 4.81
C HIS A 22 -12.02 25.12 6.16
N ARG A 23 -11.61 23.97 6.71
CA ARG A 23 -11.91 23.65 8.12
C ARG A 23 -10.69 23.12 8.87
N LEU A 24 -10.30 23.83 9.94
CA LEU A 24 -9.28 23.43 10.91
C LEU A 24 -9.78 22.24 11.73
N VAL A 25 -8.94 21.22 11.91
CA VAL A 25 -9.24 20.01 12.70
C VAL A 25 -8.18 19.84 13.79
N CYS A 26 -8.60 19.78 15.04
CA CYS A 26 -7.72 19.58 16.19
C CYS A 26 -7.78 18.12 16.61
N CYS A 27 -6.70 17.37 16.41
CA CYS A 27 -6.64 15.98 16.86
C CYS A 27 -6.43 15.96 18.37
N ARG A 28 -7.46 15.55 19.12
CA ARG A 28 -7.40 15.59 20.59
C ARG A 28 -6.78 14.34 21.19
N ARG A 29 -7.15 13.14 20.72
CA ARG A 29 -6.77 11.87 21.39
C ARG A 29 -6.71 10.67 20.44
N THR A 30 -5.69 9.83 20.66
CA THR A 30 -5.70 8.40 20.32
C THR A 30 -6.04 7.64 21.59
N THR A 31 -6.94 6.65 21.54
CA THR A 31 -7.28 5.86 22.74
C THR A 31 -6.14 4.93 23.17
N ARG A 32 -5.30 4.52 22.21
CA ARG A 32 -4.17 3.61 22.41
C ARG A 32 -2.99 4.03 21.54
N ALA A 33 -2.11 4.84 22.12
CA ALA A 33 -0.93 5.39 21.43
C ALA A 33 0.09 4.31 21.04
N GLU A 34 0.08 3.15 21.69
CA GLU A 34 0.93 2.02 21.35
C GLU A 34 0.52 1.30 20.05
N VAL A 35 -0.69 1.57 19.55
CA VAL A 35 -1.23 0.95 18.33
C VAL A 35 -0.94 1.81 17.10
N ALA A 36 -1.31 3.08 17.17
CA ALA A 36 -1.09 4.04 16.10
C ALA A 36 -0.73 5.43 16.64
N GLN A 37 0.18 6.08 15.92
CA GLN A 37 0.62 7.43 16.17
C GLN A 37 -0.03 8.39 15.19
N VAL A 38 -0.41 9.57 15.66
CA VAL A 38 -0.96 10.64 14.81
C VAL A 38 0.05 11.79 14.76
N THR A 39 0.37 12.24 13.56
CA THR A 39 1.25 13.39 13.31
C THR A 39 0.47 14.44 12.53
N LEU A 40 0.37 15.64 13.08
CA LEU A 40 -0.30 16.75 12.41
C LEU A 40 0.55 17.24 11.22
N ILE A 41 -0.10 17.55 10.10
CA ILE A 41 0.55 18.06 8.89
C ILE A 41 0.33 19.57 8.81
N ASN A 42 1.40 20.34 8.67
CA ASN A 42 1.38 21.80 8.55
C ASN A 42 0.63 22.51 9.70
N SER A 43 0.73 21.97 10.92
CA SER A 43 0.21 22.65 12.11
C SER A 43 1.14 23.80 12.50
N THR A 44 0.57 24.97 12.80
CA THR A 44 1.32 26.15 13.25
C THR A 44 1.45 26.21 14.78
N ASP A 45 0.49 25.62 15.50
CA ASP A 45 0.40 25.64 16.96
C ASP A 45 0.72 24.28 17.61
N GLY A 46 0.82 23.21 16.81
CA GLY A 46 1.00 21.84 17.29
C GLY A 46 -0.27 21.19 17.84
N GLU A 47 -1.40 21.89 17.82
CA GLU A 47 -2.68 21.43 18.39
C GLU A 47 -3.74 21.20 17.31
N CYS A 48 -3.69 21.98 16.22
CA CYS A 48 -4.68 21.93 15.15
C CYS A 48 -4.03 21.92 13.76
N ALA A 49 -4.63 21.16 12.84
CA ALA A 49 -4.19 21.08 11.45
C ALA A 49 -5.37 20.82 10.52
N VAL A 50 -5.17 21.07 9.23
CA VAL A 50 -6.17 20.69 8.20
C VAL A 50 -6.03 19.21 7.83
N ALA A 51 -4.89 18.61 8.10
CA ALA A 51 -4.62 17.20 7.83
C ALA A 51 -3.74 16.58 8.93
N ALA A 52 -3.86 15.28 9.10
CA ALA A 52 -3.02 14.50 9.99
C ALA A 52 -2.69 13.15 9.34
N GLN A 53 -1.46 12.68 9.56
CA GLN A 53 -1.00 11.36 9.18
C GLN A 53 -1.20 10.40 10.34
N VAL A 54 -1.81 9.24 10.07
CA VAL A 54 -1.92 8.14 11.03
C VAL A 54 -0.95 7.03 10.64
N SER A 55 -0.03 6.71 11.55
CA SER A 55 1.02 5.71 11.34
C SER A 55 0.82 4.53 12.28
N ALA A 56 0.78 3.31 11.73
CA ALA A 56 0.77 2.10 12.54
C ALA A 56 2.15 1.89 13.21
N ILE A 57 2.17 1.78 14.54
CA ILE A 57 3.41 1.58 15.31
C ILE A 57 3.41 0.31 16.17
N SER A 58 2.28 -0.40 16.21
CA SER A 58 2.18 -1.65 16.97
C SER A 58 3.19 -2.68 16.48
N LYS A 59 3.73 -3.44 17.43
CA LYS A 59 4.55 -4.63 17.19
C LYS A 59 3.86 -5.92 17.65
N ALA A 60 2.61 -5.84 18.11
CA ALA A 60 1.87 -6.97 18.66
C ALA A 60 1.57 -8.01 17.57
N LEU A 61 1.75 -9.30 17.86
CA LEU A 61 1.53 -10.38 16.90
C LEU A 61 0.05 -10.66 16.57
N HIS A 62 -0.87 -10.03 17.30
CA HIS A 62 -2.31 -10.11 17.11
C HIS A 62 -2.86 -8.76 16.66
N GLN A 63 -4.05 -8.78 16.08
CA GLN A 63 -4.78 -7.59 15.66
C GLN A 63 -5.00 -6.64 16.84
N MET A 64 -4.76 -5.36 16.61
CA MET A 64 -4.88 -4.30 17.62
C MET A 64 -5.72 -3.16 17.09
N THR A 65 -6.73 -2.74 17.84
CA THR A 65 -7.57 -1.61 17.45
C THR A 65 -7.32 -0.41 18.34
N THR A 66 -7.29 0.77 17.75
CA THR A 66 -7.32 2.08 18.43
C THR A 66 -8.31 3.00 17.74
N VAL A 67 -8.70 4.08 18.42
CA VAL A 67 -9.61 5.09 17.91
C VAL A 67 -8.89 6.42 17.89
N VAL A 68 -8.91 7.07 16.73
CA VAL A 68 -8.44 8.44 16.56
C VAL A 68 -9.66 9.37 16.54
N LEU A 69 -9.64 10.37 17.41
CA LEU A 69 -10.69 11.38 17.51
C LEU A 69 -10.16 12.74 17.06
N ALA A 70 -10.87 13.35 16.13
CA ALA A 70 -10.54 14.66 15.60
C ALA A 70 -11.73 15.60 15.81
N GLU A 71 -11.49 16.75 16.43
CA GLU A 71 -12.53 17.74 16.74
C GLU A 71 -12.36 18.96 15.83
N ASN A 72 -13.44 19.39 15.21
CA ASN A 72 -13.48 20.65 14.50
C ASN A 72 -13.65 21.78 15.52
N SER A 73 -12.63 22.61 15.70
CA SER A 73 -12.64 23.69 16.71
C SER A 73 -13.67 24.78 16.46
N VAL A 74 -14.17 24.92 15.22
CA VAL A 74 -15.16 25.94 14.85
C VAL A 74 -16.59 25.46 15.08
N THR A 75 -16.89 24.21 14.71
CA THR A 75 -18.26 23.65 14.73
C THR A 75 -18.53 22.81 15.97
N GLY A 76 -17.48 22.29 16.62
CA GLY A 76 -17.59 21.30 17.69
C GLY A 76 -17.82 19.87 17.19
N ASP A 77 -17.86 19.65 15.87
CA ASP A 77 -18.05 18.32 15.29
C ASP A 77 -16.89 17.39 15.66
N ILE A 78 -17.20 16.15 16.05
CA ILE A 78 -16.20 15.13 16.36
C ILE A 78 -16.23 14.04 15.29
N LEU A 79 -15.09 13.86 14.63
CA LEU A 79 -14.82 12.75 13.73
C LEU A 79 -14.16 11.61 14.52
N ARG A 80 -14.65 10.39 14.26
CA ARG A 80 -14.11 9.17 14.82
C ARG A 80 -13.55 8.30 13.69
N CYS A 81 -12.32 7.86 13.85
CA CYS A 81 -11.68 6.90 12.94
C CYS A 81 -11.21 5.70 13.76
N ASP A 82 -11.77 4.52 13.47
CA ASP A 82 -11.27 3.26 14.02
C ASP A 82 -10.07 2.80 13.16
N VAL A 83 -8.98 2.48 13.84
CA VAL A 83 -7.68 2.14 13.25
C VAL A 83 -7.34 0.74 13.72
N ILE A 84 -7.37 -0.21 12.81
CA ILE A 84 -7.18 -1.64 13.09
C ILE A 84 -5.84 -2.07 12.52
N VAL A 85 -4.90 -2.44 13.37
CA VAL A 85 -3.53 -2.80 13.00
C VAL A 85 -3.37 -4.31 13.00
N SER A 86 -3.19 -4.93 11.83
CA SER A 86 -3.16 -6.40 11.66
C SER A 86 -2.01 -6.92 10.77
N LYS A 87 -1.82 -8.24 10.77
CA LYS A 87 -0.77 -8.95 10.01
C LYS A 87 -1.28 -9.27 8.61
N ILE A 88 -0.45 -9.05 7.59
CA ILE A 88 -0.75 -9.46 6.23
C ILE A 88 -0.59 -10.97 6.11
N ALA A 89 -1.68 -11.68 5.80
CA ALA A 89 -1.70 -13.12 5.61
C ALA A 89 -1.50 -13.51 4.13
N ARG A 90 -2.04 -12.72 3.20
CA ARG A 90 -1.96 -12.99 1.75
C ARG A 90 -1.72 -11.69 0.98
N LEU A 91 -1.01 -11.80 -0.15
CA LEU A 91 -0.89 -10.74 -1.15
C LEU A 91 -1.50 -11.20 -2.47
N GLU A 92 -2.11 -10.27 -3.20
CA GLU A 92 -2.58 -10.46 -4.56
C GLU A 92 -2.14 -9.27 -5.42
N VAL A 93 -1.94 -9.49 -6.72
CA VAL A 93 -1.62 -8.42 -7.67
C VAL A 93 -2.90 -8.01 -8.38
N GLU A 94 -3.36 -6.79 -8.12
CA GLU A 94 -4.44 -6.12 -8.81
C GLU A 94 -3.91 -5.48 -10.10
N THR A 95 -4.64 -5.69 -11.19
CA THR A 95 -4.35 -5.14 -12.53
C THR A 95 -5.65 -4.84 -13.25
N THR A 96 -5.63 -3.85 -14.14
CA THR A 96 -6.75 -3.51 -15.05
C THR A 96 -6.75 -4.38 -16.31
N THR A 97 -5.60 -4.92 -16.70
CA THR A 97 -5.43 -5.72 -17.93
C THR A 97 -4.60 -6.98 -17.69
N ARG A 98 -4.85 -8.00 -18.51
CA ARG A 98 -4.03 -9.22 -18.62
C ARG A 98 -3.16 -9.23 -19.88
N VAL A 99 -3.29 -8.21 -20.73
CA VAL A 99 -2.61 -8.10 -22.01
C VAL A 99 -1.92 -6.75 -22.06
N LEU A 100 -0.61 -6.78 -22.29
CA LEU A 100 0.22 -5.59 -22.50
C LEU A 100 0.57 -5.53 -23.98
N TYR A 101 0.34 -4.39 -24.61
CA TYR A 101 0.75 -4.16 -25.99
C TYR A 101 2.21 -3.72 -26.04
N LEU A 102 2.92 -4.14 -27.10
CA LEU A 102 4.30 -3.73 -27.30
C LEU A 102 4.35 -2.25 -27.64
N GLU A 103 5.35 -1.56 -27.09
CA GLU A 103 5.58 -0.11 -27.28
C GLU A 103 4.45 0.79 -26.75
N ASP A 104 3.46 0.22 -26.05
CA ASP A 104 2.44 0.98 -25.35
C ASP A 104 2.97 1.49 -24.00
N SER A 105 2.23 2.42 -23.42
CA SER A 105 2.53 2.99 -22.13
C SER A 105 2.50 1.89 -21.04
N PRO A 106 3.39 1.93 -20.04
CA PRO A 106 3.42 0.91 -18.99
C PRO A 106 2.11 0.89 -18.19
N ASP A 107 1.68 -0.30 -17.82
CA ASP A 107 0.55 -0.50 -16.93
C ASP A 107 0.98 -0.52 -15.46
N GLU A 108 0.09 -0.03 -14.61
CA GLU A 108 0.28 -0.03 -13.16
C GLU A 108 -0.20 -1.37 -12.57
N LEU A 109 0.65 -2.01 -11.78
CA LEU A 109 0.29 -3.18 -10.98
C LEU A 109 0.35 -2.84 -9.50
N ILE A 110 -0.73 -3.17 -8.78
CA ILE A 110 -0.91 -2.81 -7.37
C ILE A 110 -0.95 -4.10 -6.54
N ALA A 111 -0.16 -4.17 -5.48
CA ALA A 111 -0.29 -5.22 -4.48
C ALA A 111 -1.48 -4.91 -3.55
N LYS A 112 -2.37 -5.89 -3.38
CA LYS A 112 -3.40 -5.91 -2.34
C LYS A 112 -2.99 -6.89 -1.26
N GLY A 113 -3.21 -6.51 -0.01
CA GLY A 113 -2.97 -7.35 1.14
C GLY A 113 -4.27 -7.76 1.79
N TYR A 114 -4.32 -8.98 2.31
CA TYR A 114 -5.45 -9.49 3.06
C TYR A 114 -5.01 -10.06 4.40
N ASP A 115 -5.86 -9.94 5.42
CA ASP A 115 -5.67 -10.60 6.71
C ASP A 115 -6.09 -12.09 6.66
N SER A 116 -6.05 -12.78 7.80
CA SER A 116 -6.43 -14.20 7.90
C SER A 116 -7.91 -14.46 7.64
N ASP A 117 -8.75 -13.44 7.83
CA ASP A 117 -10.21 -13.53 7.70
C ASP A 117 -10.68 -13.13 6.29
N GLY A 118 -9.76 -12.61 5.47
CA GLY A 118 -9.99 -12.22 4.09
C GLY A 118 -10.35 -10.74 3.92
N ASN A 119 -10.21 -9.92 4.97
CA ASN A 119 -10.40 -8.48 4.86
C ASN A 119 -9.22 -7.85 4.11
N CYS A 120 -9.52 -6.93 3.19
CA CYS A 120 -8.49 -6.21 2.44
C CYS A 120 -7.96 -5.04 3.28
N PHE A 121 -6.65 -4.94 3.36
CA PHE A 121 -6.02 -3.75 3.94
C PHE A 121 -6.29 -2.53 3.06
N THR A 122 -6.61 -1.41 3.69
CA THR A 122 -6.92 -0.13 3.03
C THR A 122 -5.65 0.64 2.62
N SER A 123 -4.48 0.29 3.15
CA SER A 123 -3.18 0.80 2.73
C SER A 123 -2.15 -0.34 2.81
N LEU A 124 -1.00 -0.18 2.13
CA LEU A 124 0.24 -0.97 2.27
C LEU A 124 1.48 -0.05 2.34
N ASP A 125 1.27 1.20 2.71
CA ASP A 125 2.30 2.24 2.70
C ASP A 125 3.45 1.93 3.66
N GLY A 126 4.66 2.36 3.29
CA GLY A 126 5.87 2.16 4.09
C GLY A 126 6.45 0.73 4.05
N PHE A 127 5.72 -0.25 3.50
CA PHE A 127 6.27 -1.56 3.23
C PHE A 127 7.13 -1.56 1.97
N ALA A 128 8.31 -2.17 2.09
CA ALA A 128 9.14 -2.49 0.94
C ALA A 128 8.70 -3.84 0.36
N PHE A 129 8.48 -3.87 -0.94
CA PHE A 129 8.13 -5.05 -1.70
C PHE A 129 9.31 -5.52 -2.55
N GLU A 130 9.31 -6.81 -2.86
CA GLU A 130 10.17 -7.43 -3.86
C GLU A 130 9.27 -7.95 -4.98
N TRP A 131 9.33 -7.29 -6.13
CA TRP A 131 8.61 -7.70 -7.33
C TRP A 131 9.49 -8.59 -8.21
N SER A 132 8.91 -9.64 -8.79
CA SER A 132 9.64 -10.55 -9.67
C SER A 132 8.80 -11.00 -10.87
N LEU A 133 9.50 -11.20 -11.98
CA LEU A 133 8.95 -11.75 -13.21
C LEU A 133 9.20 -13.25 -13.23
N VAL A 134 8.15 -14.03 -13.47
CA VAL A 134 8.16 -15.49 -13.47
C VAL A 134 7.76 -15.97 -14.86
N SER A 135 8.62 -16.76 -15.50
CA SER A 135 8.36 -17.34 -16.82
C SER A 135 7.15 -18.27 -16.76
N ASP A 136 6.26 -18.15 -17.74
CA ASP A 136 5.10 -19.02 -17.81
C ASP A 136 5.47 -20.37 -18.41
N THR A 137 5.44 -21.41 -17.58
CA THR A 137 5.74 -22.80 -17.97
C THR A 137 4.50 -23.60 -18.36
N ASP A 138 3.30 -23.05 -18.15
CA ASP A 138 2.04 -23.78 -18.34
C ASP A 138 1.60 -23.78 -19.81
N ILE A 139 2.20 -22.90 -20.62
CA ILE A 139 1.99 -22.83 -22.06
C ILE A 139 3.03 -23.74 -22.70
N GLY A 140 2.60 -24.89 -23.24
CA GLY A 140 3.45 -25.95 -23.83
C GLY A 140 4.30 -25.57 -25.06
N HIS A 141 4.63 -24.30 -25.23
CA HIS A 141 5.61 -23.78 -26.18
C HIS A 141 6.99 -23.62 -25.51
N ALA A 142 8.01 -23.27 -26.30
CA ALA A 142 9.35 -23.02 -25.77
C ALA A 142 9.29 -21.94 -24.67
N VAL A 143 9.74 -22.28 -23.46
CA VAL A 143 9.72 -21.37 -22.32
C VAL A 143 10.62 -20.19 -22.62
N VAL A 144 10.01 -19.02 -22.74
CA VAL A 144 10.72 -17.75 -22.90
C VAL A 144 10.89 -17.13 -21.53
N ASP A 145 12.10 -16.67 -21.20
CA ASP A 145 12.35 -15.97 -19.94
C ASP A 145 11.46 -14.72 -19.84
N ALA A 146 10.73 -14.59 -18.72
CA ALA A 146 9.85 -13.46 -18.44
C ALA A 146 10.56 -12.10 -18.51
N HIS A 147 11.85 -12.02 -18.16
CA HIS A 147 12.63 -10.78 -18.25
C HIS A 147 12.88 -10.32 -19.69
N ASN A 148 12.66 -11.20 -20.66
CA ASN A 148 12.71 -10.85 -22.06
C ASN A 148 11.30 -10.56 -22.65
N ILE A 149 10.23 -10.69 -21.86
CA ILE A 149 8.84 -10.41 -22.26
C ILE A 149 8.37 -9.12 -21.61
N LEU A 150 8.62 -8.97 -20.31
CA LEU A 150 8.19 -7.84 -19.50
C LEU A 150 9.38 -7.10 -18.91
N ARG A 151 9.20 -5.80 -18.66
CA ARG A 151 10.15 -4.98 -17.91
C ARG A 151 9.42 -4.22 -16.80
N ILE A 152 9.91 -4.36 -15.57
CA ILE A 152 9.46 -3.56 -14.42
C ILE A 152 10.21 -2.22 -14.44
N LYS A 153 9.46 -1.12 -14.32
CA LYS A 153 9.99 0.25 -14.18
C LYS A 153 9.62 0.84 -12.84
N ARG A 154 10.53 1.66 -12.32
CA ARG A 154 10.27 2.58 -11.20
C ARG A 154 9.55 3.82 -11.69
N TYR A 155 8.71 4.41 -10.85
CA TYR A 155 8.02 5.66 -11.19
C TYR A 155 9.01 6.79 -11.44
N LYS A 156 10.07 6.91 -10.64
CA LYS A 156 11.12 7.93 -10.82
C LYS A 156 11.88 7.83 -12.16
N ASP A 157 11.87 6.65 -12.79
CA ASP A 157 12.51 6.41 -14.09
C ASP A 157 11.49 6.53 -15.26
N SER A 158 10.29 7.04 -14.97
CA SER A 158 9.17 7.16 -15.89
C SER A 158 8.69 8.60 -16.02
N HIS A 159 7.74 8.84 -16.93
CA HIS A 159 7.06 10.13 -17.05
C HIS A 159 5.82 10.25 -16.15
N TYR A 160 5.50 9.20 -15.37
CA TYR A 160 4.36 9.17 -14.48
C TYR A 160 4.71 9.83 -13.14
N THR A 161 3.70 10.41 -12.50
CA THR A 161 3.83 10.96 -11.16
C THR A 161 4.08 9.84 -10.16
N THR A 162 5.22 9.87 -9.49
CA THR A 162 5.52 8.96 -8.38
C THR A 162 4.57 9.22 -7.21
N PRO A 163 3.87 8.20 -6.68
CA PRO A 163 3.09 8.37 -5.46
C PRO A 163 3.98 8.77 -4.27
N ASP A 164 3.51 9.71 -3.44
CA ASP A 164 4.26 10.29 -2.33
C ASP A 164 4.80 9.24 -1.33
N GLN A 165 4.14 8.09 -1.23
CA GLN A 165 4.46 6.98 -0.31
C GLN A 165 5.49 6.03 -0.93
N ILE A 166 5.60 6.03 -2.26
CA ILE A 166 6.56 5.24 -3.03
C ILE A 166 7.86 6.01 -3.23
N ALA A 167 7.82 7.34 -3.39
CA ALA A 167 9.01 8.15 -3.61
C ALA A 167 10.13 7.91 -2.56
N PRO A 168 9.87 7.90 -1.24
CA PRO A 168 10.89 7.62 -0.23
C PRO A 168 11.46 6.20 -0.29
N LEU A 169 10.72 5.24 -0.84
CA LEU A 169 11.19 3.87 -1.06
C LEU A 169 12.11 3.83 -2.28
N GLU A 170 11.71 4.44 -3.40
CA GLU A 170 12.50 4.46 -4.63
C GLU A 170 13.81 5.24 -4.50
N GLU A 171 13.83 6.30 -3.69
CA GLU A 171 15.07 7.02 -3.31
C GLU A 171 16.09 6.10 -2.65
N LYS A 172 15.61 5.12 -1.87
CA LYS A 172 16.44 4.11 -1.19
C LYS A 172 16.70 2.87 -2.07
N GLY A 173 16.28 2.89 -3.33
CA GLY A 173 16.36 1.74 -4.23
C GLY A 173 15.43 0.58 -3.87
N LEU A 174 14.36 0.87 -3.12
CA LEU A 174 13.31 -0.08 -2.75
C LEU A 174 12.08 0.09 -3.66
N GLN A 175 11.23 -0.92 -3.71
CA GLN A 175 9.94 -0.86 -4.41
C GLN A 175 8.80 -0.80 -3.39
N GLY A 176 7.74 -0.08 -3.73
CA GLY A 176 6.52 0.02 -2.93
C GLY A 176 5.47 -1.01 -3.32
N TYR A 177 4.26 -0.80 -2.83
CA TYR A 177 3.09 -1.63 -3.14
C TYR A 177 2.62 -1.51 -4.58
N SER A 178 3.14 -0.55 -5.36
CA SER A 178 2.80 -0.38 -6.77
C SER A 178 4.05 -0.31 -7.63
N ILE A 179 3.97 -0.80 -8.87
CA ILE A 179 5.02 -0.74 -9.88
C ILE A 179 4.42 -0.47 -11.26
N LEU A 180 5.28 -0.03 -12.19
CA LEU A 180 4.96 0.06 -13.60
C LEU A 180 5.54 -1.14 -14.36
N VAL A 181 4.79 -1.73 -15.28
CA VAL A 181 5.23 -2.86 -16.10
C VAL A 181 4.90 -2.59 -17.57
N GLU A 182 5.87 -2.83 -18.47
CA GLU A 182 5.67 -2.73 -19.91
C GLU A 182 6.02 -4.03 -20.63
N GLY A 183 5.36 -4.27 -21.77
CA GLY A 183 5.67 -5.36 -22.68
C GLY A 183 6.82 -4.98 -23.63
N ILE A 184 7.90 -5.77 -23.62
CA ILE A 184 9.07 -5.58 -24.50
C ILE A 184 9.17 -6.65 -25.58
N ARG A 185 8.47 -7.78 -25.43
CA ARG A 185 8.37 -8.83 -26.46
C ARG A 185 7.09 -9.63 -26.30
N THR A 186 6.58 -10.17 -27.40
CA THR A 186 5.44 -11.09 -27.36
C THR A 186 5.80 -12.36 -26.59
N GLY A 187 4.92 -12.78 -25.68
CA GLY A 187 5.05 -14.00 -24.89
C GLY A 187 4.08 -14.02 -23.71
N SER A 188 4.20 -15.02 -22.84
CA SER A 188 3.50 -15.06 -21.56
C SER A 188 4.47 -15.02 -20.40
N ALA A 189 4.16 -14.18 -19.41
CA ALA A 189 4.93 -14.01 -18.21
C ALA A 189 3.98 -13.70 -17.04
N LYS A 190 4.34 -14.17 -15.86
CA LYS A 190 3.61 -13.92 -14.62
C LYS A 190 4.39 -12.90 -13.79
N VAL A 191 3.68 -12.00 -13.12
CA VAL A 191 4.28 -11.07 -12.15
C VAL A 191 3.90 -11.55 -10.75
N SER A 192 4.88 -11.60 -9.85
CA SER A 192 4.68 -11.96 -8.45
C SER A 192 5.32 -10.94 -7.54
N THR A 193 4.81 -10.83 -6.31
CA THR A 193 5.30 -9.88 -5.32
C THR A 193 5.33 -10.50 -3.93
N ARG A 194 6.23 -10.02 -3.10
CA ARG A 194 6.31 -10.39 -1.67
C ARG A 194 6.80 -9.22 -0.84
N LEU A 195 6.51 -9.24 0.45
CA LEU A 195 7.10 -8.30 1.40
C LEU A 195 8.58 -8.61 1.62
N ARG A 196 9.40 -7.55 1.62
CA ARG A 196 10.84 -7.65 1.89
C ARG A 196 11.16 -7.91 3.37
N ASP A 197 10.26 -7.52 4.28
CA ASP A 197 10.43 -7.66 5.72
C ASP A 197 10.62 -9.15 6.11
N PRO A 198 11.71 -9.52 6.82
CA PRO A 198 11.98 -10.89 7.24
C PRO A 198 10.83 -11.59 7.99
N VAL A 199 9.99 -10.85 8.71
CA VAL A 199 8.82 -11.39 9.43
C VAL A 199 7.86 -12.10 8.47
N TYR A 200 7.83 -11.68 7.20
CA TYR A 200 6.98 -12.24 6.17
C TYR A 200 7.69 -13.25 5.26
N LYS A 201 9.01 -13.46 5.44
CA LYS A 201 9.76 -14.48 4.70
C LYS A 201 9.49 -15.91 5.20
N VAL A 202 8.87 -16.07 6.37
CA VAL A 202 8.73 -17.36 7.07
C VAL A 202 7.45 -18.14 6.68
N SER A 203 6.68 -17.74 5.67
CA SER A 203 5.42 -18.42 5.37
C SER A 203 5.05 -18.41 3.90
N CYS A 204 5.60 -19.35 3.11
CA CYS A 204 4.98 -19.88 1.88
C CYS A 204 5.67 -21.19 1.49
N LYS A 205 5.41 -22.26 2.24
CA LYS A 205 5.28 -23.59 1.64
C LYS A 205 3.80 -23.86 1.58
N ASN A 206 3.22 -23.77 0.39
CA ASN A 206 2.03 -24.49 -0.04
C ASN A 206 1.95 -24.31 -1.57
N GLN A 207 2.73 -25.13 -2.27
CA GLN A 207 2.45 -25.49 -3.65
C GLN A 207 1.16 -26.31 -3.62
N LEU A 208 0.07 -25.79 -4.19
CA LEU A 208 -1.07 -26.63 -4.54
C LEU A 208 -0.64 -27.55 -5.69
N THR A 209 -0.89 -28.83 -5.49
CA THR A 209 -0.62 -29.95 -6.41
C THR A 209 -1.69 -30.01 -7.49
#